data_AF-G8BP21-F1
#
_entry.id   AF-G8BP21-F1
#
_cell.length_a   1.000
_cell.length_b   1.000
_cell.length_c   1.000
_cell.angle_alpha   90.00
_cell.angle_beta   90.00
_cell.angle_gamma   90.00
#
_symmetry.space_group_name_H-M   'P 1'
#
loop_
_entity.id
_entity.type
_entity.pdbx_description
1 polymer ?
#
loop_
_entity_poly.entity_id
_entity_poly.type
_entity_poly.pdbx_seq_one_letter_code
_entity_poly.pdbx_strand_id
1 'polypeptide(L)'
;MFTVLESPCILKQYQQPNRRQFVHPFAQPMACANELDFFQLLQQVASKQETVKAQPPRELRYSVTTTDANNHVISLYKEISDARYEEIMRGAVENIKDEILREHPQYRVATDFFGNTFYVKNTVSEHELQNEIIKRFDLNAFNKKIARKSFKGFTIEINDDSTEFVVYNESENVYQKFESPELTTLKNVSVSGFNVQKSDDQLKNFAVLNIAVSIAPQADFRVTDRAAAQAAQTALNNLIEWSIPQRREVQKQEQEEAAGREARIDAERRRQLELQKAKEEKLLKQREEEKRQERIRIAKLKEQRQKDLEAKIFQERRIQEAKLAEEKERIEKEHEKAMKELEEKQRQLELNKQKEMLDELFPKKITIDYNSDHENDKSASKDEQKKSKVQNSKRRSSSPPPLEEVEDEEVNRYRELLQRSPTNNTSIIEDALD
;
A
#
# COMPACT_ATOMS: atom_id res chain seq x y z
N MET A 1 5.13 43.88 24.29
CA MET A 1 6.02 44.42 23.23
C MET A 1 6.57 43.21 22.49
N PHE A 2 6.01 42.88 21.33
CA PHE A 2 6.45 41.75 20.52
C PHE A 2 7.16 42.30 19.28
N THR A 3 8.45 41.97 19.16
CA THR A 3 9.28 42.28 18.00
C THR A 3 8.95 41.31 16.88
N VAL A 4 8.34 41.83 15.81
CA VAL A 4 8.14 41.14 14.54
C VAL A 4 9.48 41.12 13.82
N LEU A 5 10.09 39.94 13.68
CA LEU A 5 11.27 39.71 12.86
C LEU A 5 10.82 39.49 11.41
N GLU A 6 10.90 40.54 10.61
CA GLU A 6 10.75 40.47 9.16
C GLU A 6 11.92 39.69 8.56
N SER A 7 11.61 38.56 7.93
CA SER A 7 12.57 37.74 7.19
C SER A 7 12.75 38.32 5.78
N PRO A 8 13.97 38.51 5.28
CA PRO A 8 14.18 39.04 3.94
C PRO A 8 13.91 37.97 2.88
N CYS A 9 12.82 38.15 2.13
CA CYS A 9 12.54 37.39 0.91
C CYS A 9 13.60 37.68 -0.15
N ILE A 10 14.49 36.71 -0.40
CA ILE A 10 15.42 36.74 -1.53
C ILE A 10 14.63 36.41 -2.80
N LEU A 11 14.22 37.45 -3.53
CA LEU A 11 13.66 37.33 -4.87
C LEU A 11 14.79 36.89 -5.83
N LYS A 12 14.78 35.61 -6.23
CA LYS A 12 15.55 35.16 -7.40
C LYS A 12 14.93 35.76 -8.66
N GLN A 13 15.58 36.78 -9.22
CA GLN A 13 15.27 37.30 -10.55
C GLN A 13 15.51 36.19 -11.58
N TYR A 14 14.42 35.66 -12.15
CA TYR A 14 14.48 34.83 -13.35
C TYR A 14 14.87 35.72 -14.54
N GLN A 15 16.08 35.52 -15.06
CA GLN A 15 16.48 36.05 -16.36
C GLN A 15 15.60 35.40 -17.43
N GLN A 16 14.85 36.23 -18.16
CA GLN A 16 14.11 35.76 -19.33
C GLN A 16 15.08 35.42 -20.47
N PRO A 17 14.92 34.29 -21.17
CA PRO A 17 15.73 33.99 -22.33
C PRO A 17 15.34 34.90 -23.52
N ASN A 18 16.37 35.45 -24.16
CA ASN A 18 16.30 36.29 -25.36
C ASN A 18 15.32 35.76 -26.41
N ARG A 19 14.27 36.56 -26.68
CA ARG A 19 13.45 36.46 -27.90
C ARG A 19 14.35 36.67 -29.12
N ARG A 20 14.72 35.58 -29.79
CA ARG A 20 15.22 35.65 -31.18
C ARG A 20 14.06 36.05 -32.08
N GLN A 21 14.13 37.25 -32.62
CA GLN A 21 13.26 37.71 -33.70
C GLN A 21 13.61 36.91 -34.96
N PHE A 22 12.72 36.00 -35.36
CA PHE A 22 12.78 35.39 -36.68
C PHE A 22 12.16 36.37 -37.67
N VAL A 23 13.01 36.92 -38.54
CA VAL A 23 12.61 37.68 -39.71
C VAL A 23 12.09 36.68 -40.74
N HIS A 24 10.80 36.76 -41.07
CA HIS A 24 10.20 36.00 -42.16
C HIS A 24 10.77 36.46 -43.51
N PRO A 25 11.24 35.56 -44.39
CA PRO A 25 11.45 35.91 -45.79
C PRO A 25 10.10 35.88 -46.54
N PHE A 26 9.81 37.01 -47.16
CA PHE A 26 8.99 37.23 -48.35
C PHE A 26 8.21 36.02 -48.91
N ALA A 27 6.88 36.12 -48.81
CA ALA A 27 5.94 35.32 -49.59
C ALA A 27 6.03 35.70 -51.08
N GLN A 28 6.24 34.70 -51.94
CA GLN A 28 5.90 34.79 -53.36
C GLN A 28 4.44 34.33 -53.54
N PRO A 29 3.65 34.99 -54.41
CA PRO A 29 2.32 34.52 -54.77
C PRO A 29 2.45 33.35 -55.75
N MET A 30 2.25 32.13 -55.26
CA MET A 30 2.07 30.96 -56.11
C MET A 30 0.67 31.00 -56.72
N ALA A 31 0.64 30.90 -58.04
CA ALA A 31 -0.55 30.86 -58.87
C ALA A 31 -1.52 29.76 -58.42
N CYS A 32 -2.82 30.05 -58.53
CA CYS A 32 -3.92 29.12 -58.34
C CYS A 32 -3.74 27.89 -59.24
N ALA A 33 -3.22 26.81 -58.67
CA ALA A 33 -3.34 25.48 -59.24
C ALA A 33 -4.70 24.93 -58.82
N ASN A 34 -5.44 24.42 -59.82
CA ASN A 34 -6.77 23.83 -59.73
C ASN A 34 -7.00 23.03 -58.44
N GLU A 35 -8.15 23.25 -57.80
CA GLU A 35 -8.73 22.42 -56.74
C GLU A 35 -8.94 21.00 -57.29
N LEU A 36 -7.86 20.23 -57.32
CA LEU A 36 -7.92 18.79 -57.38
C LEU A 36 -8.36 18.34 -55.99
N ASP A 37 -9.57 17.79 -55.96
CA ASP A 37 -10.23 17.15 -54.84
C ASP A 37 -9.22 16.40 -53.95
N PHE A 38 -9.06 16.86 -52.71
CA PHE A 38 -8.11 16.32 -51.74
C PHE A 38 -8.28 14.80 -51.56
N PHE A 39 -9.52 14.30 -51.73
CA PHE A 39 -9.83 12.88 -51.72
C PHE A 39 -9.14 12.10 -52.87
N GLN A 40 -9.06 12.68 -54.07
CA GLN A 40 -8.33 12.07 -55.19
C GLN A 40 -6.82 12.04 -54.96
N LEU A 41 -6.28 13.02 -54.24
CA LEU A 41 -4.86 13.08 -53.91
C LEU A 41 -4.50 11.99 -52.88
N LEU A 42 -5.32 11.78 -51.85
CA LEU A 42 -5.16 10.70 -50.88
C LEU A 42 -5.23 9.31 -51.56
N GLN A 43 -6.14 9.14 -52.52
CA GLN A 43 -6.28 7.90 -53.28
C GLN A 43 -5.07 7.64 -54.22
N GLN A 44 -4.43 8.70 -54.73
CA GLN A 44 -3.21 8.59 -55.54
C GLN A 44 -1.93 8.37 -54.69
N VAL A 45 -1.86 8.92 -53.48
CA VAL A 45 -0.73 8.67 -52.57
C VAL A 45 -0.73 7.21 -52.09
N ALA A 46 -1.92 6.62 -51.88
CA ALA A 46 -2.06 5.20 -51.56
C ALA A 46 -1.59 4.26 -52.68
N SER A 47 -1.54 4.72 -53.94
CA SER A 47 -1.21 3.89 -55.11
C SER A 47 0.25 4.00 -55.59
N LYS A 48 1.06 4.93 -55.05
CA LYS A 48 2.45 5.16 -55.49
C LYS A 48 3.56 4.68 -54.54
N GLN A 49 3.25 4.00 -53.44
CA GLN A 49 4.28 3.37 -52.61
C GLN A 49 4.65 1.98 -53.14
N GLU A 50 5.83 1.89 -53.75
CA GLU A 50 6.44 0.64 -54.23
C GLU A 50 6.69 -0.37 -53.10
N THR A 51 6.03 -1.53 -53.20
CA THR A 51 6.50 -2.87 -52.77
C THR A 51 6.83 -3.15 -51.30
N VAL A 52 6.41 -2.32 -50.34
CA VAL A 52 6.09 -2.86 -49.01
C VAL A 52 4.70 -3.46 -49.14
N LYS A 53 4.54 -4.77 -48.86
CA LYS A 53 3.25 -5.47 -48.92
C LYS A 53 2.20 -4.67 -48.14
N ALA A 54 1.39 -3.88 -48.83
CA ALA A 54 0.38 -3.02 -48.23
C ALA A 54 -0.62 -3.92 -47.51
N GLN A 55 -0.55 -3.94 -46.18
CA GLN A 55 -1.56 -4.62 -45.39
C GLN A 55 -2.89 -3.87 -45.60
N PRO A 56 -4.02 -4.59 -45.73
CA PRO A 56 -5.32 -3.94 -45.84
C PRO A 56 -5.51 -3.01 -44.63
N PRO A 57 -6.18 -1.84 -44.82
CA PRO A 57 -6.43 -0.92 -43.74
C PRO A 57 -7.17 -1.62 -42.61
N ARG A 58 -6.75 -1.34 -41.38
CA ARG A 58 -7.31 -1.98 -40.19
C ARG A 58 -8.64 -1.31 -39.85
N GLU A 59 -9.71 -2.09 -39.83
CA GLU A 59 -11.03 -1.60 -39.41
C GLU A 59 -11.12 -1.51 -37.88
N LEU A 60 -11.78 -0.45 -37.39
CA LEU A 60 -12.09 -0.30 -35.97
C LEU A 60 -13.46 -0.89 -35.67
N ARG A 61 -13.59 -1.55 -34.52
CA ARG A 61 -14.89 -1.95 -34.01
C ARG A 61 -15.67 -0.69 -33.63
N TYR A 62 -16.95 -0.64 -33.96
CA TYR A 62 -17.80 0.49 -33.61
C TYR A 62 -19.20 0.05 -33.19
N SER A 63 -19.89 0.90 -32.45
CA SER A 63 -21.31 0.79 -32.15
C SER A 63 -21.98 2.14 -32.35
N VAL A 64 -23.27 2.13 -32.71
CA VAL A 64 -24.06 3.34 -32.93
C VAL A 64 -25.20 3.33 -31.93
N THR A 65 -25.30 4.38 -31.13
CA THR A 65 -26.40 4.58 -30.18
C THR A 65 -27.17 5.84 -30.55
N THR A 66 -28.47 5.68 -30.81
CA THR A 66 -29.37 6.81 -31.09
C THR A 66 -29.79 7.41 -29.75
N THR A 67 -29.39 8.67 -29.49
CA THR A 67 -29.79 9.40 -28.27
C THR A 67 -31.14 10.07 -28.48
N ASP A 68 -31.31 10.75 -29.62
CA ASP A 68 -32.55 11.41 -30.03
C ASP A 68 -32.82 11.13 -31.51
N ALA A 69 -33.99 11.53 -32.03
CA ALA A 69 -34.34 11.40 -33.44
C ALA A 69 -33.31 12.01 -34.41
N ASN A 70 -32.56 13.03 -33.96
CA ASN A 70 -31.57 13.74 -34.78
C ASN A 70 -30.13 13.60 -34.24
N ASN A 71 -29.92 12.88 -33.14
CA ASN A 71 -28.62 12.81 -32.48
C ASN A 71 -28.19 11.36 -32.30
N HIS A 72 -27.08 11.00 -32.94
CA HIS A 72 -26.46 9.70 -32.82
C HIS A 72 -25.09 9.83 -32.18
N VAL A 73 -24.72 8.86 -31.38
CA VAL A 73 -23.38 8.74 -30.81
C VAL A 73 -22.73 7.49 -31.38
N ILE A 74 -21.65 7.70 -32.13
CA ILE A 74 -20.84 6.64 -32.71
C ILE A 74 -19.67 6.40 -31.76
N SER A 75 -19.59 5.18 -31.23
CA SER A 75 -18.56 4.78 -30.27
C SER A 75 -17.54 3.90 -30.97
N LEU A 76 -16.31 4.38 -31.12
CA LEU A 76 -15.20 3.63 -31.72
C LEU A 76 -14.39 2.93 -30.64
N TYR A 77 -14.13 1.64 -30.81
CA TYR A 77 -13.43 0.80 -29.85
C TYR A 77 -12.04 0.45 -30.36
N LYS A 78 -11.04 0.76 -29.53
CA LYS A 78 -9.64 0.42 -29.76
C LYS A 78 -9.10 -0.38 -28.58
N GLU A 79 -8.60 -1.58 -28.87
CA GLU A 79 -8.01 -2.45 -27.86
C GLU A 79 -6.75 -1.80 -27.25
N ILE A 80 -6.69 -1.81 -25.92
CA ILE A 80 -5.50 -1.42 -25.15
C ILE A 80 -4.95 -2.69 -24.52
N SER A 81 -3.66 -2.96 -24.72
CA SER A 81 -3.01 -4.06 -24.02
C SER A 81 -2.98 -3.81 -22.52
N ASP A 82 -3.23 -4.84 -21.72
CA ASP A 82 -3.27 -4.73 -20.26
C ASP A 82 -1.93 -4.24 -19.70
N ALA A 83 -0.81 -4.73 -20.25
CA ALA A 83 0.52 -4.26 -19.88
C ALA A 83 0.68 -2.73 -20.05
N ARG A 84 0.13 -2.15 -21.12
CA ARG A 84 0.19 -0.70 -21.37
C ARG A 84 -0.77 0.06 -20.45
N TYR A 85 -1.94 -0.49 -20.17
CA TYR A 85 -2.88 0.09 -19.23
C TYR A 85 -2.29 0.14 -17.81
N GLU A 86 -1.71 -0.97 -17.36
CA GLU A 86 -1.03 -1.09 -16.06
C GLU A 86 0.17 -0.17 -15.94
N GLU A 87 1.00 -0.06 -16.97
CA GLU A 87 2.14 0.87 -16.98
C GLU A 87 1.67 2.32 -16.78
N ILE A 88 0.64 2.75 -17.51
CA ILE A 88 0.09 4.10 -17.39
C ILE A 88 -0.57 4.30 -16.01
N MET A 89 -1.22 3.27 -15.46
CA MET A 89 -1.87 3.31 -14.15
C MET A 89 -0.85 3.39 -13.03
N ARG A 90 0.19 2.56 -13.07
CA ARG A 90 1.31 2.60 -12.13
C ARG A 90 1.97 3.96 -12.12
N GLY A 91 2.28 4.51 -13.30
CA GLY A 91 2.85 5.85 -13.39
C GLY A 91 1.92 6.93 -12.83
N ALA A 92 0.61 6.83 -13.01
CA ALA A 92 -0.34 7.79 -12.42
C ALA A 92 -0.41 7.68 -10.89
N VAL A 93 -0.41 6.46 -10.36
CA VAL A 93 -0.38 6.20 -8.91
C VAL A 93 0.92 6.69 -8.29
N GLU A 94 2.07 6.44 -8.92
CA GLU A 94 3.38 6.93 -8.48
C GLU A 94 3.43 8.46 -8.46
N ASN A 95 2.89 9.14 -9.47
CA ASN A 95 2.83 10.60 -9.48
C ASN A 95 2.00 11.15 -8.30
N ILE A 96 0.86 10.53 -7.97
CA ILE A 96 0.03 10.95 -6.83
C ILE A 96 0.74 10.63 -5.50
N LYS A 97 1.41 9.47 -5.42
CA LYS A 97 2.23 9.11 -4.26
C LYS A 97 3.32 10.14 -4.02
N ASP A 98 4.03 10.56 -5.08
CA ASP A 98 5.08 11.57 -5.00
C ASP A 98 4.52 12.94 -4.61
N GLU A 99 3.32 13.31 -5.09
CA GLU A 99 2.64 14.55 -4.71
C GLU A 99 2.28 14.54 -3.22
N ILE A 100 1.68 13.45 -2.72
CA ILE A 100 1.35 13.28 -1.29
C ILE A 100 2.62 13.34 -0.43
N LEU A 101 3.70 12.67 -0.85
CA LEU A 101 4.99 12.70 -0.13
C LEU A 101 5.66 14.08 -0.14
N ARG A 102 5.36 14.95 -1.11
CA ARG A 102 5.82 16.34 -1.12
C ARG A 102 5.02 17.22 -0.17
N GLU A 103 3.73 16.93 -0.01
CA GLU A 103 2.85 17.67 0.90
C GLU A 103 3.07 17.28 2.37
N HIS A 104 3.44 16.03 2.65
CA HIS A 104 3.76 15.57 4.00
C HIS A 104 5.27 15.65 4.26
N PRO A 105 5.76 16.63 5.04
CA PRO A 105 7.17 16.75 5.32
C PRO A 105 7.67 15.50 6.05
N GLN A 106 8.77 14.93 5.54
CA GLN A 106 9.40 13.73 6.09
C GLN A 106 9.90 13.93 7.53
N TYR A 107 10.10 15.17 7.95
CA TYR A 107 10.54 15.53 9.29
C TYR A 107 9.63 16.60 9.87
N ARG A 108 9.26 16.44 11.14
CA ARG A 108 8.66 17.51 11.95
C ARG A 108 9.63 17.93 13.04
N VAL A 109 9.61 19.21 13.40
CA VAL A 109 10.34 19.70 14.58
C VAL A 109 9.51 19.37 15.80
N ALA A 110 10.08 18.61 16.73
CA ALA A 110 9.52 18.38 18.05
C ALA A 110 10.39 19.10 19.08
N THR A 111 9.75 19.60 20.13
CA THR A 111 10.42 20.30 21.21
C THR A 111 10.24 19.47 22.49
N ASP A 112 11.33 19.21 23.19
CA ASP A 112 11.26 18.54 24.49
C ASP A 112 10.73 19.49 25.57
N PHE A 113 10.36 18.94 26.74
CA PHE A 113 10.00 19.68 27.95
C PHE A 113 11.07 20.73 28.35
N PHE A 114 12.34 20.47 28.03
CA PHE A 114 13.46 21.39 28.29
C PHE A 114 13.67 22.47 27.22
N GLY A 115 12.83 22.55 26.18
CA GLY A 115 12.95 23.54 25.10
C GLY A 115 13.93 23.17 23.99
N ASN A 116 14.56 21.99 24.03
CA ASN A 116 15.44 21.51 22.98
C ASN A 116 14.63 21.06 21.76
N THR A 117 14.99 21.54 20.56
CA THR A 117 14.34 21.17 19.30
C THR A 117 15.08 20.04 18.59
N PHE A 118 14.36 19.01 18.14
CA PHE A 118 14.90 17.89 17.36
C PHE A 118 13.99 17.55 16.18
N TYR A 119 14.58 17.02 15.11
CA TYR A 119 13.84 16.59 13.92
C TYR A 119 13.40 15.14 14.10
N VAL A 120 12.09 14.93 14.15
CA VAL A 120 11.49 13.59 14.20
C VAL A 120 11.06 13.22 12.79
N LYS A 121 11.56 12.09 12.29
CA LYS A 121 11.10 11.54 11.01
C LYS A 121 9.65 11.11 11.15
N ASN A 122 8.78 11.69 10.34
CA ASN A 122 7.38 11.27 10.23
C ASN A 122 7.35 9.96 9.43
N THR A 123 6.98 8.87 10.09
CA THR A 123 6.63 7.62 9.40
C THR A 123 5.15 7.70 9.02
N VAL A 124 4.87 8.03 7.77
CA VAL A 124 3.51 7.89 7.23
C VAL A 124 3.24 6.39 7.12
N SER A 125 2.16 5.92 7.73
CA SER A 125 1.75 4.53 7.59
C SER A 125 1.45 4.24 6.12
N GLU A 126 1.95 3.12 5.60
CA GLU A 126 1.70 2.74 4.21
C GLU A 126 0.19 2.64 3.91
N HIS A 127 -0.60 2.19 4.88
CA HIS A 127 -2.04 2.11 4.76
C HIS A 127 -2.71 3.49 4.72
N GLU A 128 -2.17 4.49 5.43
CA GLU A 128 -2.67 5.87 5.34
C GLU A 128 -2.37 6.47 3.98
N LEU A 129 -1.15 6.24 3.46
CA LEU A 129 -0.74 6.65 2.12
C LEU A 129 -1.61 6.03 1.03
N GLN A 130 -1.85 4.71 1.10
CA GLN A 130 -2.73 4.01 0.16
C GLN A 130 -4.16 4.56 0.20
N ASN A 131 -4.70 4.79 1.39
CA ASN A 131 -6.03 5.39 1.54
C ASN A 131 -6.09 6.81 0.94
N GLU A 132 -5.03 7.61 1.09
CA GLU A 132 -4.97 8.95 0.52
C GLU A 132 -4.86 8.92 -1.00
N ILE A 133 -4.06 7.98 -1.55
CA ILE A 133 -4.00 7.74 -3.00
C ILE A 133 -5.38 7.37 -3.54
N ILE A 134 -6.08 6.41 -2.93
CA ILE A 134 -7.42 5.99 -3.38
C ILE A 134 -8.41 7.16 -3.36
N LYS A 135 -8.32 8.04 -2.36
CA LYS A 135 -9.17 9.24 -2.27
C LYS A 135 -8.89 10.26 -3.37
N ARG A 136 -7.62 10.45 -3.75
CA ARG A 136 -7.23 11.42 -4.79
C ARG A 136 -7.31 10.87 -6.21
N PHE A 137 -7.25 9.54 -6.38
CA PHE A 137 -7.21 8.90 -7.68
C PHE A 137 -8.59 8.92 -8.36
N ASP A 138 -8.80 9.85 -9.29
CA ASP A 138 -10.01 9.88 -10.12
C ASP A 138 -9.88 8.92 -11.32
N LEU A 139 -10.47 7.73 -11.17
CA LEU A 139 -10.56 6.70 -12.21
C LEU A 139 -11.17 7.22 -13.52
N ASN A 140 -12.14 8.13 -13.47
CA ASN A 140 -12.83 8.62 -14.66
C ASN A 140 -11.94 9.58 -15.45
N ALA A 141 -11.28 10.52 -14.77
CA ALA A 141 -10.31 11.41 -15.40
C ALA A 141 -9.12 10.63 -15.98
N PHE A 142 -8.67 9.61 -15.24
CA PHE A 142 -7.61 8.71 -15.67
C PHE A 142 -7.99 7.94 -16.95
N ASN A 143 -9.16 7.31 -16.99
CA ASN A 143 -9.66 6.59 -18.15
C ASN A 143 -9.81 7.51 -19.38
N LYS A 144 -10.35 8.72 -19.19
CA LYS A 144 -10.41 9.75 -20.24
C LYS A 144 -9.03 10.07 -20.81
N LYS A 145 -8.01 10.22 -19.94
CA LYS A 145 -6.63 10.53 -20.34
C LYS A 145 -5.99 9.38 -21.11
N ILE A 146 -6.20 8.13 -20.70
CA ILE A 146 -5.72 6.95 -21.43
C ILE A 146 -6.38 6.88 -22.80
N ALA A 147 -7.71 6.91 -22.85
CA ALA A 147 -8.44 6.79 -24.10
C ALA A 147 -8.05 7.91 -25.08
N ARG A 148 -7.89 9.16 -24.60
CA ARG A 148 -7.37 10.27 -25.40
C ARG A 148 -5.96 10.02 -25.95
N LYS A 149 -5.06 9.43 -25.15
CA LYS A 149 -3.71 9.04 -25.61
C LYS A 149 -3.77 7.92 -26.65
N SER A 150 -4.68 6.97 -26.49
CA SER A 150 -4.88 5.86 -27.43
C SER A 150 -5.39 6.34 -28.78
N PHE A 151 -6.24 7.36 -28.83
CA PHE A 151 -6.71 7.98 -30.07
C PHE A 151 -5.86 9.17 -30.53
N LYS A 152 -4.59 9.27 -30.08
CA LYS A 152 -3.68 10.31 -30.55
C LYS A 152 -3.35 10.09 -32.03
N GLY A 153 -3.52 11.13 -32.85
CA GLY A 153 -3.24 11.08 -34.30
C GLY A 153 -4.43 10.66 -35.17
N PHE A 154 -5.59 10.42 -34.57
CA PHE A 154 -6.83 10.25 -35.33
C PHE A 154 -7.36 11.61 -35.80
N THR A 155 -7.74 11.67 -37.06
CA THR A 155 -8.40 12.82 -37.69
C THR A 155 -9.81 12.42 -38.10
N ILE A 156 -10.76 13.34 -37.92
CA ILE A 156 -12.16 13.19 -38.34
C ILE A 156 -12.40 14.25 -39.41
N GLU A 157 -12.71 13.80 -40.62
CA GLU A 157 -13.02 14.67 -41.76
C GLU A 157 -14.44 14.42 -42.22
N ILE A 158 -15.18 15.49 -42.48
CA ILE A 158 -16.54 15.41 -43.03
C ILE A 158 -16.39 15.69 -44.52
N ASN A 159 -17.05 14.89 -45.36
CA ASN A 159 -17.05 15.13 -46.80
C ASN A 159 -17.85 16.42 -47.12
N ASP A 160 -17.54 17.10 -48.22
CA ASP A 160 -18.14 18.37 -48.62
C ASP A 160 -19.66 18.26 -48.79
N ASP A 161 -20.14 17.11 -49.25
CA ASP A 161 -21.57 16.80 -49.39
C ASP A 161 -22.29 16.60 -48.06
N SER A 162 -21.57 16.56 -46.94
CA SER A 162 -22.10 16.33 -45.58
C SER A 162 -22.94 15.06 -45.48
N THR A 163 -22.71 14.06 -46.34
CA THR A 163 -23.42 12.76 -46.34
C THR A 163 -22.67 11.70 -45.55
N GLU A 164 -21.36 11.86 -45.45
CA GLU A 164 -20.43 10.91 -44.86
C GLU A 164 -19.34 11.64 -44.10
N PHE A 165 -18.75 10.94 -43.13
CA PHE A 165 -17.53 11.38 -42.48
C PHE A 165 -16.56 10.20 -42.37
N VAL A 166 -15.28 10.51 -42.40
CA VAL A 166 -14.19 9.55 -42.38
C VAL A 166 -13.37 9.76 -41.11
N VAL A 167 -13.06 8.65 -40.45
CA VAL A 167 -12.12 8.62 -39.33
C VAL A 167 -10.88 7.86 -39.80
N TYR A 168 -9.74 8.52 -39.82
CA TYR A 168 -8.49 7.90 -40.25
C TYR A 168 -7.33 8.20 -39.30
N ASN A 169 -6.34 7.31 -39.31
CA ASN A 169 -5.06 7.49 -38.63
C ASN A 169 -3.98 6.86 -39.50
N GLU A 170 -3.12 7.71 -40.08
CA GLU A 170 -2.04 7.31 -40.96
C GLU A 170 -1.03 6.39 -40.26
N SER A 171 -0.68 6.70 -39.01
CA SER A 171 0.33 5.94 -38.25
C SER A 171 -0.09 4.50 -37.95
N GLU A 172 -1.39 4.24 -37.91
CA GLU A 172 -1.96 2.91 -37.60
C GLU A 172 -2.60 2.24 -38.82
N ASN A 173 -2.52 2.87 -40.00
CA ASN A 173 -3.19 2.43 -41.22
C ASN A 173 -4.68 2.14 -40.99
N VAL A 174 -5.36 3.02 -40.26
CA VAL A 174 -6.80 2.93 -39.99
C VAL A 174 -7.53 3.89 -40.89
N TYR A 175 -8.54 3.37 -41.59
CA TYR A 175 -9.45 4.16 -42.41
C TYR A 175 -10.86 3.60 -42.25
N GLN A 176 -11.75 4.36 -41.62
CA GLN A 176 -13.13 3.95 -41.37
C GLN A 176 -14.08 5.02 -41.91
N LYS A 177 -14.89 4.61 -42.89
CA LYS A 177 -15.92 5.45 -43.51
C LYS A 177 -17.26 5.20 -42.84
N PHE A 178 -17.98 6.27 -42.51
CA PHE A 178 -19.33 6.21 -41.96
C PHE A 178 -20.30 6.94 -42.89
N GLU A 179 -21.22 6.16 -43.46
CA GLU A 179 -22.29 6.66 -44.31
C GLU A 179 -23.60 6.58 -43.52
N SER A 180 -24.40 7.65 -43.54
CA SER A 180 -25.74 7.64 -42.94
C SER A 180 -26.77 7.22 -43.99
N PRO A 181 -27.37 6.01 -43.91
CA PRO A 181 -28.25 5.50 -44.95
C PRO A 181 -29.59 6.26 -45.08
N GLU A 182 -29.96 7.07 -44.08
CA GLU A 182 -31.27 7.74 -44.00
C GLU A 182 -31.29 9.18 -44.57
N LEU A 183 -30.34 9.54 -45.46
CA LEU A 183 -30.47 10.70 -46.37
C LEU A 183 -30.83 12.03 -45.70
N THR A 184 -30.09 12.42 -44.65
CA THR A 184 -30.10 13.81 -44.22
C THR A 184 -28.69 14.33 -44.00
N THR A 185 -28.49 15.58 -44.42
CA THR A 185 -27.22 16.32 -44.29
C THR A 185 -26.76 16.31 -42.83
N LEU A 186 -25.52 15.83 -42.62
CA LEU A 186 -24.82 15.90 -41.36
C LEU A 186 -24.64 17.37 -41.00
N LYS A 187 -25.26 17.80 -39.90
CA LYS A 187 -25.19 19.19 -39.47
C LYS A 187 -23.89 19.47 -38.72
N ASN A 188 -23.50 18.56 -37.84
CA ASN A 188 -22.30 18.71 -37.01
C ASN A 188 -21.80 17.34 -36.56
N VAL A 189 -20.48 17.16 -36.64
CA VAL A 189 -19.75 16.01 -36.10
C VAL A 189 -18.77 16.55 -35.07
N SER A 190 -18.90 16.09 -33.83
CA SER A 190 -18.04 16.55 -32.74
C SER A 190 -17.63 15.39 -31.83
N VAL A 191 -16.46 15.50 -31.22
CA VAL A 191 -16.02 14.53 -30.23
C VAL A 191 -16.77 14.76 -28.93
N SER A 192 -17.67 13.84 -28.59
CA SER A 192 -18.49 13.87 -27.37
C SER A 192 -17.67 13.50 -26.13
N GLY A 193 -16.77 12.52 -26.25
CA GLY A 193 -15.94 12.13 -25.11
C GLY A 193 -15.03 10.93 -25.36
N PHE A 194 -14.26 10.63 -24.32
CA PHE A 194 -13.34 9.49 -24.28
C PHE A 194 -13.68 8.64 -23.05
N ASN A 195 -13.62 7.32 -23.18
CA ASN A 195 -13.82 6.42 -22.04
C ASN A 195 -12.98 5.14 -22.19
N VAL A 196 -12.86 4.35 -21.12
CA VAL A 196 -12.32 3.00 -21.18
C VAL A 196 -13.41 2.04 -20.72
N GLN A 197 -13.73 1.05 -21.55
CA GLN A 197 -14.72 0.03 -21.25
C GLN A 197 -14.04 -1.34 -21.16
N LYS A 198 -14.37 -2.11 -20.12
CA LYS A 198 -13.98 -3.51 -20.01
C LYS A 198 -15.00 -4.36 -20.74
N SER A 199 -14.53 -5.30 -21.56
CA SER A 199 -15.39 -6.29 -22.19
C SER A 199 -15.62 -7.45 -21.23
N ASP A 200 -16.88 -7.79 -20.99
CA ASP A 200 -17.28 -8.87 -20.07
C ASP A 200 -16.67 -10.23 -20.48
N ASP A 201 -16.55 -10.49 -21.79
CA ASP A 201 -16.15 -11.80 -22.31
C ASP A 201 -14.63 -12.07 -22.36
N GLN A 202 -13.75 -11.06 -22.26
CA GLN A 202 -12.32 -11.27 -22.57
C GLN A 202 -11.32 -10.59 -21.64
N LEU A 203 -11.73 -9.98 -20.52
CA LEU A 203 -10.86 -9.18 -19.63
C LEU A 203 -10.10 -8.04 -20.34
N LYS A 204 -10.40 -7.77 -21.61
CA LYS A 204 -9.74 -6.76 -22.43
C LYS A 204 -10.28 -5.37 -22.12
N ASN A 205 -9.36 -4.42 -22.05
CA ASN A 205 -9.66 -3.01 -21.93
C ASN A 205 -9.76 -2.37 -23.33
N PHE A 206 -10.88 -1.71 -23.61
CA PHE A 206 -11.08 -0.96 -24.85
C PHE A 206 -11.11 0.54 -24.56
N ALA A 207 -10.26 1.31 -25.24
CA ALA A 207 -10.44 2.74 -25.35
C ALA A 207 -11.64 3.00 -26.27
N VAL A 208 -12.55 3.85 -25.80
CA VAL A 208 -13.76 4.25 -26.51
C VAL A 208 -13.66 5.73 -26.85
N LEU A 209 -13.82 6.06 -28.13
CA LEU A 209 -13.99 7.42 -28.63
C LEU A 209 -15.45 7.60 -29.04
N ASN A 210 -16.14 8.52 -28.36
CA ASN A 210 -17.53 8.84 -28.65
C ASN A 210 -17.59 10.07 -29.56
N ILE A 211 -18.18 9.90 -30.73
CA ILE A 211 -18.40 10.95 -31.73
C ILE A 211 -19.90 11.24 -31.75
N ALA A 212 -20.29 12.46 -31.36
CA ALA A 212 -21.66 12.92 -31.48
C ALA A 212 -21.88 13.45 -32.90
N VAL A 213 -22.89 12.90 -33.55
CA VAL A 213 -23.32 13.25 -34.89
C VAL A 213 -24.74 13.80 -34.79
N SER A 214 -24.90 15.06 -35.18
CA SER A 214 -26.22 15.69 -35.27
C SER A 214 -26.66 15.78 -36.73
N ILE A 215 -27.87 15.34 -36.98
CA ILE A 215 -28.51 15.29 -38.29
C ILE A 215 -29.47 16.47 -38.39
N ALA A 216 -29.47 17.18 -39.52
CA ALA A 216 -30.48 18.22 -39.74
C ALA A 216 -31.88 17.58 -39.79
N PRO A 217 -32.89 18.09 -39.09
CA PRO A 217 -34.25 17.57 -39.25
C PRO A 217 -34.66 17.76 -40.71
N GLN A 218 -35.24 16.74 -41.34
CA GLN A 218 -35.91 16.93 -42.63
C GLN A 218 -36.98 18.01 -42.44
N ALA A 219 -36.78 19.16 -43.09
CA ALA A 219 -37.83 20.15 -43.19
C ALA A 219 -38.90 19.53 -44.08
N ASP A 220 -39.95 18.99 -43.48
CA ASP A 220 -41.16 18.62 -44.21
C ASP A 220 -41.60 19.84 -45.02
N PHE A 221 -41.37 19.80 -46.33
CA PHE A 221 -41.85 20.79 -47.28
C PHE A 221 -43.38 20.70 -47.29
N ARG A 222 -44.01 21.44 -46.38
CA ARG A 222 -45.46 21.61 -46.36
C ARG A 222 -45.86 22.41 -47.59
N VAL A 223 -46.39 21.71 -48.59
CA VAL A 223 -47.14 22.29 -49.70
C VAL A 223 -48.27 23.13 -49.10
N THR A 224 -48.14 24.45 -49.20
CA THR A 224 -49.15 25.41 -48.77
C THR A 224 -50.29 25.45 -49.79
N ASP A 225 -51.29 24.59 -49.63
CA ASP A 225 -52.61 24.81 -50.24
C ASP A 225 -53.50 25.58 -49.27
N ARG A 226 -53.58 26.89 -49.50
CA ARG A 226 -54.25 27.89 -48.65
C ARG A 226 -55.78 27.69 -48.55
N ALA A 227 -56.37 26.84 -49.40
CA ALA A 227 -57.81 26.55 -49.41
C ALA A 227 -58.20 25.37 -48.47
N ALA A 228 -57.29 24.42 -48.24
CA ALA A 228 -57.53 23.30 -47.32
C ALA A 228 -57.38 23.71 -45.84
N ALA A 229 -56.59 24.77 -45.57
CA ALA A 229 -56.33 25.26 -44.22
C ALA A 229 -57.58 25.80 -43.50
N GLN A 230 -58.52 26.44 -44.21
CA GLN A 230 -59.73 27.00 -43.58
C GLN A 230 -60.78 25.92 -43.28
N ALA A 231 -60.95 24.93 -44.15
CA ALA A 231 -61.82 23.78 -43.88
C ALA A 231 -61.25 22.85 -42.80
N ALA A 232 -59.92 22.68 -42.78
CA ALA A 232 -59.22 21.98 -41.71
C ALA A 232 -59.33 22.73 -40.37
N GLN A 233 -59.33 24.07 -40.35
CA GLN A 233 -59.45 24.84 -39.09
C GLN A 233 -60.82 24.63 -38.40
N THR A 234 -61.92 24.60 -39.16
CA THR A 234 -63.27 24.34 -38.62
C THR A 234 -63.47 22.88 -38.23
N ALA A 235 -62.95 21.92 -39.01
CA ALA A 235 -62.93 20.51 -38.63
C ALA A 235 -62.05 20.26 -37.39
N LEU A 236 -60.91 20.95 -37.28
CA LEU A 236 -60.00 20.90 -36.13
C LEU A 236 -60.65 21.48 -34.88
N ASN A 237 -61.37 22.60 -34.98
CA ASN A 237 -62.03 23.20 -33.81
C ASN A 237 -63.14 22.29 -33.24
N ASN A 238 -63.96 21.68 -34.10
CA ASN A 238 -64.99 20.72 -33.67
C ASN A 238 -64.37 19.43 -33.09
N LEU A 239 -63.24 18.96 -33.65
CA LEU A 239 -62.50 17.81 -33.14
C LEU A 239 -61.81 18.12 -31.80
N ILE A 240 -61.27 19.33 -31.65
CA ILE A 240 -60.70 19.81 -30.38
C ILE A 240 -61.79 19.77 -29.31
N GLU A 241 -62.98 20.31 -29.57
CA GLU A 241 -64.07 20.39 -28.59
C GLU A 241 -64.60 19.01 -28.17
N TRP A 242 -64.70 18.06 -29.11
CA TRP A 242 -65.08 16.67 -28.81
C TRP A 242 -63.99 15.90 -28.05
N SER A 243 -62.71 16.23 -28.28
CA SER A 243 -61.57 15.57 -27.64
C SER A 243 -61.29 16.02 -26.20
N ILE A 244 -61.85 17.16 -25.74
CA ILE A 244 -61.62 17.68 -24.38
C ILE A 244 -62.12 16.72 -23.28
N PRO A 245 -63.37 16.21 -23.29
CA PRO A 245 -63.83 15.27 -22.26
C PRO A 245 -63.07 13.94 -22.34
N GLN A 246 -62.74 13.46 -23.53
CA GLN A 246 -62.00 12.21 -23.72
C GLN A 246 -60.55 12.32 -23.23
N ARG A 247 -59.88 13.46 -23.47
CA ARG A 247 -58.56 13.75 -22.89
C ARG A 247 -58.61 13.88 -21.38
N ARG A 248 -59.66 14.45 -20.80
CA ARG A 248 -59.80 14.55 -19.33
C ARG A 248 -59.94 13.16 -18.70
N GLU A 249 -60.69 12.26 -19.32
CA GLU A 249 -60.84 10.89 -18.82
C GLU A 249 -59.52 10.11 -18.94
N VAL A 250 -58.84 10.21 -20.09
CA VAL A 250 -57.51 9.59 -20.30
C VAL A 250 -56.48 10.18 -19.35
N GLN A 251 -56.45 11.51 -19.14
CA GLN A 251 -55.54 12.14 -18.18
C GLN A 251 -55.83 11.70 -16.74
N LYS A 252 -57.11 11.51 -16.38
CA LYS A 252 -57.47 11.01 -15.05
C LYS A 252 -57.02 9.57 -14.87
N GLN A 253 -57.20 8.71 -15.87
CA GLN A 253 -56.69 7.33 -15.86
C GLN A 253 -55.16 7.29 -15.81
N GLU A 254 -54.47 8.12 -16.60
CA GLU A 254 -53.01 8.24 -16.57
C GLU A 254 -52.51 8.74 -15.22
N GLN A 255 -53.20 9.67 -14.56
CA GLN A 255 -52.85 10.13 -13.22
C GLN A 255 -53.07 9.05 -12.16
N GLU A 256 -54.17 8.29 -12.23
CA GLU A 256 -54.43 7.17 -11.33
C GLU A 256 -53.42 6.03 -11.54
N GLU A 257 -53.06 5.72 -12.79
CA GLU A 257 -52.01 4.76 -13.10
C GLU A 257 -50.61 5.24 -12.71
N ALA A 258 -50.30 6.52 -12.88
CA ALA A 258 -49.03 7.10 -12.47
C ALA A 258 -48.90 7.06 -10.95
N ALA A 259 -49.95 7.44 -10.21
CA ALA A 259 -50.00 7.32 -8.76
C ALA A 259 -49.87 5.86 -8.31
N GLY A 260 -50.51 4.92 -9.02
CA GLY A 260 -50.37 3.48 -8.77
C GLY A 260 -48.96 2.95 -9.03
N ARG A 261 -48.29 3.41 -10.09
CA ARG A 261 -46.90 3.08 -10.42
C ARG A 261 -45.94 3.64 -9.37
N GLU A 262 -46.11 4.90 -8.98
CA GLU A 262 -45.31 5.54 -7.94
C GLU A 262 -45.45 4.81 -6.59
N ALA A 263 -46.68 4.46 -6.19
CA ALA A 263 -46.92 3.67 -4.98
C ALA A 263 -46.25 2.28 -5.01
N ARG A 264 -46.20 1.62 -6.19
CA ARG A 264 -45.47 0.34 -6.35
C ARG A 264 -43.97 0.52 -6.23
N ILE A 265 -43.41 1.56 -6.86
CA ILE A 265 -41.97 1.89 -6.77
C ILE A 265 -41.59 2.19 -5.33
N ASP A 266 -42.39 2.98 -4.61
CA ASP A 266 -42.14 3.29 -3.20
C ASP A 266 -42.25 2.07 -2.29
N ALA A 267 -43.22 1.18 -2.53
CA ALA A 267 -43.34 -0.08 -1.80
C ALA A 267 -42.13 -0.99 -2.05
N GLU A 268 -41.63 -1.07 -3.28
CA GLU A 268 -40.44 -1.85 -3.63
C GLU A 268 -39.17 -1.25 -3.01
N ARG A 269 -39.02 0.07 -3.05
CA ARG A 269 -37.91 0.79 -2.39
C ARG A 269 -37.88 0.52 -0.89
N ARG A 270 -39.04 0.51 -0.22
CA ARG A 270 -39.15 0.16 1.21
C ARG A 270 -38.71 -1.28 1.47
N ARG A 271 -39.14 -2.24 0.65
CA ARG A 271 -38.70 -3.64 0.76
C ARG A 271 -37.20 -3.80 0.56
N GLN A 272 -36.60 -3.10 -0.39
CA GLN A 272 -35.15 -3.13 -0.61
C GLN A 272 -34.38 -2.56 0.59
N LEU A 273 -34.86 -1.45 1.17
CA LEU A 273 -34.27 -0.86 2.38
C LEU A 273 -34.37 -1.80 3.59
N GLU A 274 -35.51 -2.47 3.79
CA GLU A 274 -35.66 -3.47 4.85
C GLU A 274 -34.73 -4.67 4.65
N LEU A 275 -34.58 -5.14 3.41
CA LEU A 275 -33.66 -6.22 3.09
C LEU A 275 -32.19 -5.83 3.36
N GLN A 276 -31.80 -4.59 3.02
CA GLN A 276 -30.47 -4.07 3.32
C GLN A 276 -30.23 -3.98 4.83
N LYS A 277 -31.17 -3.39 5.59
CA LYS A 277 -31.08 -3.32 7.05
C LYS A 277 -30.98 -4.71 7.69
N ALA A 278 -31.75 -5.68 7.20
CA ALA A 278 -31.69 -7.06 7.69
C ALA A 278 -30.34 -7.75 7.37
N LYS A 279 -29.72 -7.45 6.23
CA LYS A 279 -28.37 -7.93 5.88
C LYS A 279 -27.30 -7.30 6.77
N GLU A 280 -27.37 -5.99 6.98
CA GLU A 280 -26.46 -5.26 7.86
C GLU A 280 -26.57 -5.75 9.31
N GLU A 281 -27.78 -5.98 9.82
CA GLU A 281 -27.99 -6.51 11.16
C GLU A 281 -27.43 -7.93 11.32
N LYS A 282 -27.61 -8.80 10.31
CA LYS A 282 -27.02 -10.16 10.30
C LYS A 282 -25.50 -10.10 10.29
N LEU A 283 -24.91 -9.21 9.49
CA LEU A 283 -23.47 -9.02 9.43
C LEU A 283 -22.92 -8.49 10.76
N LEU A 284 -23.63 -7.56 11.40
CA LEU A 284 -23.26 -7.04 12.71
C LEU A 284 -23.27 -8.15 13.78
N LYS A 285 -24.33 -8.97 13.81
CA LYS A 285 -24.44 -10.12 14.73
C LYS A 285 -23.33 -11.15 14.51
N GLN A 286 -22.96 -11.44 13.26
CA GLN A 286 -21.82 -12.31 12.94
C GLN A 286 -20.51 -11.75 13.48
N ARG A 287 -20.26 -10.45 13.26
CA ARG A 287 -19.05 -9.77 13.75
C ARG A 287 -18.96 -9.72 15.27
N GLU A 288 -20.08 -9.59 15.97
CA GLU A 288 -20.13 -9.65 17.43
C GLU A 288 -19.82 -11.06 17.96
N GLU A 289 -20.36 -12.10 17.32
CA GLU A 289 -20.07 -13.49 17.68
C GLU A 289 -18.60 -13.86 17.43
N GLU A 290 -18.02 -13.41 16.31
CA GLU A 290 -16.58 -13.57 16.03
C GLU A 290 -15.72 -12.89 17.11
N LYS A 291 -16.05 -11.64 17.48
CA LYS A 291 -15.36 -10.94 18.58
C LYS A 291 -15.50 -11.67 19.91
N ARG A 292 -16.65 -12.30 20.17
CA ARG A 292 -16.88 -13.10 21.37
C ARG A 292 -16.01 -14.37 21.37
N GLN A 293 -15.94 -15.07 20.24
CA GLN A 293 -15.10 -16.25 20.08
C GLN A 293 -13.61 -15.90 20.23
N GLU A 294 -13.17 -14.78 19.66
CA GLU A 294 -11.79 -14.32 19.80
C GLU A 294 -11.43 -13.97 21.24
N ARG A 295 -12.33 -13.29 21.97
CA ARG A 295 -12.14 -13.04 23.42
C ARG A 295 -12.00 -14.34 24.21
N ILE A 296 -12.79 -15.36 23.88
CA ILE A 296 -12.69 -16.68 24.53
C ILE A 296 -11.34 -17.34 24.21
N ARG A 297 -10.87 -17.29 22.96
CA ARG A 297 -9.55 -17.82 22.57
C ARG A 297 -8.41 -17.13 23.30
N ILE A 298 -8.44 -15.80 23.36
CA ILE A 298 -7.44 -15.00 24.08
C ILE A 298 -7.46 -15.32 25.57
N ALA A 299 -8.64 -15.45 26.19
CA ALA A 299 -8.77 -15.81 27.60
C ALA A 299 -8.18 -17.19 27.89
N LYS A 300 -8.48 -18.21 27.05
CA LYS A 300 -7.89 -19.56 27.17
C LYS A 300 -6.38 -19.54 27.04
N LEU A 301 -5.84 -18.78 26.09
CA LEU A 301 -4.39 -18.65 25.91
C LEU A 301 -3.70 -18.00 27.13
N LYS A 302 -4.34 -16.97 27.72
CA LYS A 302 -3.84 -16.34 28.95
C LYS A 302 -3.86 -17.29 30.14
N GLU A 303 -4.94 -18.05 30.32
CA GLU A 303 -5.04 -19.05 31.38
C GLU A 303 -3.97 -20.14 31.22
N GLN A 304 -3.73 -20.61 29.99
CA GLN A 304 -2.68 -21.59 29.71
C GLN A 304 -1.29 -21.03 30.04
N ARG A 305 -0.99 -19.79 29.63
CA ARG A 305 0.28 -19.14 29.99
C ARG A 305 0.46 -18.97 31.51
N GLN A 306 -0.61 -18.69 32.25
CA GLN A 306 -0.55 -18.62 33.71
C GLN A 306 -0.23 -19.98 34.32
N LYS A 307 -0.91 -21.06 33.88
CA LYS A 307 -0.61 -22.42 34.34
C LYS A 307 0.83 -22.84 34.03
N ASP A 308 1.33 -22.51 32.85
CA ASP A 308 2.71 -22.81 32.46
C ASP A 308 3.72 -22.05 33.33
N LEU A 309 3.41 -20.80 33.69
CA LEU A 309 4.27 -19.96 34.53
C LEU A 309 4.26 -20.45 35.98
N GLU A 310 3.10 -20.86 36.51
CA GLU A 310 2.98 -21.51 37.82
C GLU A 310 3.73 -22.85 37.86
N ALA A 311 3.63 -23.67 36.81
CA ALA A 311 4.36 -24.93 36.72
C ALA A 311 5.89 -24.70 36.70
N LYS A 312 6.36 -23.66 36.00
CA LYS A 312 7.78 -23.27 36.01
C LYS A 312 8.25 -22.83 37.39
N ILE A 313 7.49 -21.97 38.08
CA ILE A 313 7.80 -21.54 39.45
C ILE A 313 7.85 -22.75 40.39
N PHE A 314 6.91 -23.68 40.25
CA PHE A 314 6.89 -24.90 41.05
C PHE A 314 8.12 -25.80 40.82
N GLN A 315 8.53 -25.98 39.56
CA GLN A 315 9.74 -26.72 39.22
C GLN A 315 11.00 -26.05 39.78
N GLU A 316 11.09 -24.72 39.66
CA GLU A 316 12.22 -23.97 40.18
C GLU A 316 12.34 -24.09 41.70
N ARG A 317 11.22 -24.00 42.43
CA ARG A 317 11.19 -24.25 43.88
C ARG A 317 11.69 -25.65 44.24
N ARG A 318 11.26 -26.69 43.51
CA ARG A 318 11.75 -28.07 43.74
C ARG A 318 13.26 -28.18 43.53
N ILE A 319 13.80 -27.51 42.52
CA ILE A 319 15.25 -27.50 42.26
C ILE A 319 16.00 -26.77 43.38
N GLN A 320 15.49 -25.63 43.85
CA GLN A 320 16.10 -24.89 44.96
C GLN A 320 16.07 -25.68 46.27
N GLU A 321 14.94 -26.33 46.59
CA GLU A 321 14.81 -27.17 47.78
C GLU A 321 15.76 -28.38 47.74
N ALA A 322 15.90 -29.03 46.58
CA ALA A 322 16.86 -30.12 46.40
C ALA A 322 18.32 -29.65 46.60
N LYS A 323 18.68 -28.47 46.08
CA LYS A 323 20.03 -27.89 46.29
C LYS A 323 20.30 -27.57 47.77
N LEU A 324 19.32 -27.01 48.46
CA LEU A 324 19.44 -26.72 49.90
C LEU A 324 19.55 -28.00 50.74
N ALA A 325 18.85 -29.07 50.35
CA ALA A 325 18.97 -30.37 51.01
C ALA A 325 20.36 -30.99 50.80
N GLU A 326 20.89 -30.93 49.58
CA GLU A 326 22.24 -31.42 49.25
C GLU A 326 23.33 -30.63 50.00
N GLU A 327 23.20 -29.31 50.09
CA GLU A 327 24.15 -28.48 50.85
C GLU A 327 24.12 -28.79 52.35
N LYS A 328 22.93 -28.97 52.94
CA LYS A 328 22.79 -29.39 54.34
C LYS A 328 23.45 -30.74 54.59
N GLU A 329 23.24 -31.72 53.71
CA GLU A 329 23.88 -33.04 53.82
C GLU A 329 25.40 -32.93 53.72
N ARG A 330 25.93 -32.02 52.89
CA ARG A 330 27.37 -31.78 52.79
C ARG A 330 27.95 -31.19 54.07
N ILE A 331 27.27 -30.19 54.66
CA ILE A 331 27.67 -29.58 55.92
C ILE A 331 27.63 -30.61 57.06
N GLU A 332 26.61 -31.46 57.10
CA GLU A 332 26.48 -32.51 58.11
C GLU A 332 27.62 -33.53 58.01
N LYS A 333 27.98 -33.98 56.79
CA LYS A 333 29.13 -34.86 56.55
C LYS A 333 30.46 -34.20 56.92
N GLU A 334 30.64 -32.91 56.65
CA GLU A 334 31.83 -32.15 57.04
C GLU A 334 31.94 -32.04 58.57
N HIS A 335 30.82 -31.75 59.25
CA HIS A 335 30.75 -31.70 60.71
C HIS A 335 31.05 -33.07 61.35
N GLU A 336 30.51 -34.16 60.80
CA GLU A 336 30.78 -35.52 61.29
C GLU A 336 32.26 -35.89 61.13
N LYS A 337 32.88 -35.54 59.99
CA LYS A 337 34.32 -35.75 59.77
C LYS A 337 35.17 -34.95 60.76
N ALA A 338 34.84 -33.68 61.01
CA ALA A 338 35.54 -32.84 61.96
C ALA A 338 35.46 -33.39 63.40
N MET A 339 34.29 -33.91 63.80
CA MET A 339 34.11 -34.57 65.09
C MET A 339 34.97 -35.83 65.24
N LYS A 340 35.04 -36.68 64.20
CA LYS A 340 35.90 -37.88 64.20
C LYS A 340 37.38 -37.53 64.27
N GLU A 341 37.84 -36.51 63.54
CA GLU A 341 39.23 -36.05 63.59
C GLU A 341 39.60 -35.50 64.98
N LEU A 342 38.66 -34.81 65.64
CA LEU A 342 38.87 -34.30 66.99
C LEU A 342 38.97 -35.44 68.03
N GLU A 343 38.13 -36.48 67.90
CA GLU A 343 38.21 -37.68 68.74
C GLU A 343 39.54 -38.43 68.54
N GLU A 344 39.99 -38.57 67.29
CA GLU A 344 41.26 -39.23 66.97
C GLU A 344 42.47 -38.45 67.52
N LYS A 345 42.44 -37.12 67.44
CA LYS A 345 43.45 -36.25 68.07
C LYS A 345 43.48 -36.40 69.58
N GLN A 346 42.32 -36.52 70.24
CA GLN A 346 42.26 -36.78 71.68
C GLN A 346 42.87 -38.14 72.04
N ARG A 347 42.55 -39.21 71.29
CA ARG A 347 43.16 -40.52 71.48
C ARG A 347 44.68 -40.50 71.27
N GLN A 348 45.18 -39.80 70.24
CA GLN A 348 46.62 -39.65 70.03
C GLN A 348 47.30 -38.90 71.17
N LEU A 349 46.67 -37.85 71.71
CA LEU A 349 47.19 -37.13 72.88
C LEU A 349 47.27 -38.03 74.12
N GLU A 350 46.27 -38.88 74.35
CA GLU A 350 46.31 -39.87 75.45
C GLU A 350 47.40 -40.92 75.24
N LEU A 351 47.57 -41.41 74.01
CA LEU A 351 48.62 -42.36 73.65
C LEU A 351 50.03 -41.75 73.80
N ASN A 352 50.18 -40.47 73.44
CA ASN A 352 51.43 -39.74 73.63
C ASN A 352 51.71 -39.49 75.12
N LYS A 353 50.71 -39.14 75.94
CA LYS A 353 50.88 -39.06 77.40
C LYS A 353 51.32 -40.39 78.02
N GLN A 354 50.78 -41.51 77.52
CA GLN A 354 51.23 -42.84 77.96
C GLN A 354 52.67 -43.15 77.53
N LYS A 355 53.07 -42.73 76.32
CA LYS A 355 54.47 -42.87 75.84
C LYS A 355 55.43 -41.97 76.62
N GLU A 356 55.06 -40.74 76.94
CA GLU A 356 55.87 -39.84 77.77
C GLU A 356 56.06 -40.39 79.19
N MET A 357 55.01 -40.98 79.79
CA MET A 357 55.15 -41.70 81.06
C MET A 357 56.06 -42.95 80.95
N LEU A 358 56.15 -43.58 79.76
CA LEU A 358 57.05 -44.72 79.53
C LEU A 358 58.50 -44.29 79.27
N ASP A 359 58.72 -43.14 78.60
CA ASP A 359 60.04 -42.60 78.30
C ASP A 359 60.72 -41.97 79.55
N GLU A 360 59.99 -41.68 80.62
CA GLU A 360 60.56 -41.29 81.93
C GLU A 360 61.15 -42.48 82.73
N LEU A 361 60.95 -43.73 82.29
CA LEU A 361 61.43 -44.94 82.97
C LEU A 361 62.72 -45.55 82.40
N PHE A 362 63.27 -45.02 81.29
CA PHE A 362 64.55 -45.50 80.74
C PHE A 362 65.48 -44.35 80.30
N PRO A 363 66.68 -44.21 80.88
CA PRO A 363 67.63 -43.17 80.48
C PRO A 363 68.20 -43.44 79.09
N LYS A 364 67.99 -42.50 78.15
CA LYS A 364 68.56 -42.55 76.79
C LYS A 364 70.06 -42.21 76.80
N LYS A 365 70.85 -43.16 76.30
CA LYS A 365 72.28 -43.05 75.97
C LYS A 365 72.44 -42.22 74.69
N ILE A 366 73.25 -41.18 74.75
CA ILE A 366 73.63 -40.31 73.63
C ILE A 366 74.67 -41.05 72.76
N THR A 367 74.42 -41.13 71.45
CA THR A 367 75.44 -41.50 70.46
C THR A 367 75.44 -40.44 69.36
N ILE A 368 76.57 -39.74 69.25
CA ILE A 368 76.92 -38.84 68.16
C ILE A 368 77.41 -39.71 67.01
N ASP A 369 76.95 -39.49 65.78
CA ASP A 369 77.80 -39.81 64.64
C ASP A 369 77.60 -38.85 63.46
N TYR A 370 78.72 -38.65 62.77
CA TYR A 370 79.01 -37.69 61.72
C TYR A 370 79.02 -38.40 60.35
N ASN A 371 78.89 -37.61 59.29
CA ASN A 371 79.29 -37.84 57.88
C ASN A 371 78.30 -38.32 56.80
N SER A 372 78.27 -37.43 55.79
CA SER A 372 78.53 -37.59 54.34
C SER A 372 77.47 -38.17 53.40
N ASP A 373 77.00 -37.26 52.55
CA ASP A 373 77.07 -37.26 51.08
C ASP A 373 76.35 -38.30 50.21
N HIS A 374 75.87 -37.72 49.10
CA HIS A 374 75.53 -38.25 47.78
C HIS A 374 74.11 -38.77 47.49
N GLU A 375 73.34 -37.84 46.90
CA GLU A 375 72.78 -37.85 45.53
C GLU A 375 71.82 -38.95 45.01
N ASN A 376 70.84 -38.42 44.24
CA ASN A 376 70.16 -38.98 43.06
C ASN A 376 69.07 -40.05 43.30
N ASP A 377 67.94 -40.11 42.58
CA ASP A 377 67.34 -39.31 41.50
C ASP A 377 65.88 -39.82 41.32
N LYS A 378 64.95 -38.96 40.85
CA LYS A 378 63.69 -39.24 40.10
C LYS A 378 62.66 -40.28 40.62
N SER A 379 61.35 -40.01 40.65
CA SER A 379 60.53 -39.47 39.56
C SER A 379 59.05 -39.26 39.96
N ALA A 380 58.48 -38.16 39.44
CA ALA A 380 57.11 -37.92 38.92
C ALA A 380 55.85 -38.41 39.67
N SER A 381 54.95 -37.48 40.02
CA SER A 381 53.80 -37.12 39.16
C SER A 381 52.94 -35.95 39.70
N LYS A 382 52.69 -34.99 38.82
CA LYS A 382 51.48 -34.17 38.56
C LYS A 382 50.72 -33.43 39.68
N ASP A 383 50.51 -32.15 39.35
CA ASP A 383 49.31 -31.31 39.54
C ASP A 383 48.80 -31.09 40.97
N GLU A 384 48.96 -29.86 41.47
CA GLU A 384 47.83 -28.94 41.56
C GLU A 384 48.29 -27.54 42.04
N GLN A 385 47.90 -26.54 41.26
CA GLN A 385 48.00 -25.12 41.60
C GLN A 385 46.97 -24.76 42.67
N LYS A 386 47.39 -24.35 43.86
CA LYS A 386 46.58 -23.50 44.76
C LYS A 386 47.41 -22.50 45.54
N LYS A 387 47.25 -21.24 45.12
CA LYS A 387 47.13 -20.00 45.90
C LYS A 387 47.50 -20.06 47.41
N SER A 388 48.50 -19.27 47.79
CA SER A 388 48.50 -18.45 49.02
C SER A 388 49.52 -17.32 48.85
N LYS A 389 49.04 -16.08 48.75
CA LYS A 389 49.02 -15.06 49.81
C LYS A 389 50.40 -14.63 50.36
N VAL A 390 50.89 -13.54 49.75
CA VAL A 390 51.33 -12.27 50.36
C VAL A 390 52.38 -12.30 51.48
N GLN A 391 53.56 -11.76 51.18
CA GLN A 391 54.25 -10.83 52.08
C GLN A 391 54.79 -9.59 51.35
N ASN A 392 54.29 -8.44 51.80
CA ASN A 392 54.84 -7.09 51.85
C ASN A 392 56.16 -6.76 51.13
N SER A 393 56.08 -5.85 50.17
CA SER A 393 57.06 -4.75 50.08
C SER A 393 56.36 -3.41 49.81
N LYS A 394 56.66 -2.44 50.67
CA LYS A 394 56.21 -1.05 50.63
C LYS A 394 56.75 -0.35 49.37
N ARG A 395 55.88 0.16 48.51
CA ARG A 395 56.11 1.43 47.79
C ARG A 395 54.80 2.21 47.68
N ARG A 396 54.87 3.48 48.11
CA ARG A 396 53.81 4.49 48.06
C ARG A 396 53.62 4.96 46.61
N SER A 397 52.39 4.91 46.12
CA SER A 397 51.88 5.87 45.14
C SER A 397 50.35 5.85 45.17
N SER A 398 49.79 6.92 45.74
CA SER A 398 48.45 7.49 45.57
C SER A 398 47.50 6.74 44.61
N SER A 399 46.57 5.96 45.16
CA SER A 399 45.33 5.55 44.48
C SER A 399 44.14 6.31 45.11
N PRO A 400 43.20 6.81 44.30
CA PRO A 400 42.01 7.51 44.80
C PRO A 400 41.11 6.57 45.63
N PRO A 401 40.17 7.11 46.43
CA PRO A 401 39.31 6.32 47.31
C PRO A 401 38.58 5.23 46.52
N PRO A 402 38.45 4.00 47.04
CA PRO A 402 37.66 2.98 46.38
C PRO A 402 36.20 3.45 46.36
N LEU A 403 35.71 3.80 45.18
CA LEU A 403 34.28 3.91 44.95
C LEU A 403 33.73 2.49 44.99
N GLU A 404 32.81 2.26 45.91
CA GLU A 404 32.00 1.04 45.95
C GLU A 404 31.33 0.90 44.59
N GLU A 405 31.70 -0.15 43.84
CA GLU A 405 30.98 -0.53 42.62
C GLU A 405 29.60 -1.02 43.05
N VAL A 406 28.66 -0.09 43.21
CA VAL A 406 27.25 -0.42 43.38
C VAL A 406 26.81 -1.02 42.06
N GLU A 407 26.51 -2.32 42.08
CA GLU A 407 25.94 -3.02 40.93
C GLU A 407 24.60 -2.35 40.58
N ASP A 408 24.60 -1.59 39.49
CA ASP A 408 23.41 -0.92 39.00
C ASP A 408 22.48 -1.97 38.36
N GLU A 409 21.35 -2.23 39.04
CA GLU A 409 20.31 -3.13 38.55
C GLU A 409 19.80 -2.76 37.15
N GLU A 410 19.92 -1.48 36.75
CA GLU A 410 19.53 -1.00 35.44
C GLU A 410 20.52 -1.43 34.34
N VAL A 411 21.81 -1.44 34.64
CA VAL A 411 22.86 -1.96 33.74
C VAL A 411 22.68 -3.47 33.54
N ASN A 412 22.30 -4.19 34.59
CA ASN A 412 21.99 -5.61 34.50
C ASN A 412 20.73 -5.88 33.65
N ARG A 413 19.66 -5.09 33.81
CA ARG A 413 18.47 -5.17 32.94
C ARG A 413 18.80 -4.88 31.48
N TYR A 414 19.64 -3.89 31.21
CA TYR A 414 20.03 -3.54 29.84
C TYR A 414 20.81 -4.68 29.16
N ARG A 415 21.74 -5.33 29.90
CA ARG A 415 22.47 -6.50 29.40
C ARG A 415 21.55 -7.69 29.12
N GLU A 416 20.56 -7.95 29.98
CA GLU A 416 19.58 -9.01 29.75
C GLU A 416 18.70 -8.75 28.51
N LEU A 417 18.31 -7.50 28.26
CA LEU A 417 17.53 -7.12 27.07
C LEU A 417 18.33 -7.29 25.78
N LEU A 418 19.63 -6.98 25.79
CA LEU A 418 20.53 -7.22 24.67
C LEU A 418 20.70 -8.72 24.37
N GLN A 419 20.76 -9.57 25.40
CA GLN A 419 20.86 -11.02 25.23
C GLN A 419 19.54 -11.68 24.81
N ARG A 420 18.40 -11.07 25.15
CA ARG A 420 17.06 -11.53 24.70
C ARG A 420 16.66 -11.05 23.31
N SER A 421 17.45 -10.16 22.71
CA SER A 421 17.25 -9.76 21.32
C SER A 421 17.68 -10.91 20.41
N PRO A 422 16.81 -11.45 19.53
CA PRO A 422 17.16 -12.60 18.71
C PRO A 422 18.30 -12.23 17.76
N THR A 423 19.49 -12.81 17.99
CA THR A 423 20.69 -12.70 17.14
C THR A 423 20.58 -13.49 15.83
N ASN A 424 19.37 -13.64 15.28
CA ASN A 424 19.17 -14.26 13.99
C ASN A 424 19.02 -13.17 12.93
N ASN A 425 20.12 -12.93 12.21
CA ASN A 425 20.20 -12.16 10.96
C ASN A 425 19.44 -12.82 9.79
N THR A 426 18.22 -13.31 10.02
CA THR A 426 17.34 -13.88 8.97
C THR A 426 15.90 -13.45 9.23
N SER A 427 15.67 -12.14 9.12
CA SER A 427 14.35 -11.57 8.83
C SER A 427 14.37 -11.12 7.37
N ILE A 428 14.52 -12.09 6.46
CA ILE A 428 14.13 -11.93 5.06
C ILE A 428 12.72 -12.47 5.00
N ILE A 429 11.75 -11.56 4.87
CA ILE A 429 10.37 -11.91 4.54
C ILE A 429 10.39 -12.11 3.03
N GLU A 430 10.45 -13.37 2.60
CA GLU A 430 10.12 -13.75 1.23
C GLU A 430 8.60 -13.73 1.11
N ASP A 431 8.07 -12.65 0.53
CA ASP A 431 6.71 -12.64 0.00
C ASP A 431 6.69 -13.52 -1.26
N ALA A 432 6.41 -14.81 -1.08
CA ALA A 432 6.04 -15.70 -2.16
C ALA A 432 4.55 -15.51 -2.47
N LEU A 433 4.32 -15.01 -3.68
CA LEU A 433 3.06 -14.76 -4.36
C LEU A 433 2.23 -16.04 -4.54
N ASP A 434 0.92 -15.93 -4.31
CA ASP A 434 -0.14 -16.73 -4.93
C ASP A 434 -0.77 -15.95 -6.09
#